data_AF-A0A355T008-F1
#
_entry.id   AF-A0A355T008-F1
#
_cell.length_a   1.000
_cell.length_b   1.000
_cell.length_c   1.000
_cell.angle_alpha   90.00
_cell.angle_beta   90.00
_cell.angle_gamma   90.00
#
_symmetry.space_group_name_H-M   'P 1'
#
loop_
_entity.id
_entity.type
_entity.pdbx_description
1 polymer ?
#
loop_
_entity_poly.entity_id
_entity_poly.type
_entity_poly.pdbx_seq_one_letter_code
_entity_poly.pdbx_strand_id
1 'polypeptide(L)'
;GEPVRVTYQLLDWDEKRLHLFGRMYHATEGYLAATSEQMAIHVDMKSRRAAPMPQSVQEVAAAIMKDHTSLEQPEQAGRVIGIRRKKEQTA
;
A
#
# COMPACT_ATOMS: atom_id res chain seq x y z
N GLY A 1 17.46 8.58 16.64
CA GLY A 1 16.70 8.22 15.43
C GLY A 1 15.80 9.39 15.08
N GLU A 2 15.50 9.58 13.80
CA GLU A 2 14.62 10.67 13.35
C GLU A 2 13.14 10.33 13.56
N PRO A 3 12.28 11.33 13.86
CA PRO A 3 10.86 11.08 14.04
C PRO A 3 10.18 10.84 12.69
N VAL A 4 9.24 9.89 12.65
CA VAL A 4 8.55 9.49 11.40
C VAL A 4 7.04 9.54 11.55
N ARG A 5 6.36 9.95 10.47
CA ARG A 5 4.91 9.84 10.30
C ARG A 5 4.61 8.93 9.13
N VAL A 6 3.81 7.90 9.35
CA VAL A 6 3.42 6.94 8.30
C VAL A 6 1.94 7.08 8.01
N THR A 7 1.58 7.11 6.74
CA THR A 7 0.19 7.09 6.28
C THR A 7 -0.02 5.92 5.34
N TYR A 8 -1.23 5.35 5.36
CA TYR A 8 -1.64 4.30 4.44
C TYR A 8 -2.87 4.73 3.65
N GLN A 9 -2.87 4.39 2.37
CA GLN A 9 -4.03 4.46 1.49
C GLN A 9 -4.39 3.03 1.08
N LEU A 10 -5.67 2.70 1.15
CA LEU A 10 -6.22 1.44 0.64
C LEU A 10 -6.51 1.64 -0.84
N LEU A 11 -5.86 0.86 -1.69
CA LEU A 11 -5.99 0.95 -3.15
C LEU A 11 -7.04 -0.01 -3.69
N ASP A 12 -7.15 -1.19 -3.07
CA ASP A 12 -8.12 -2.23 -3.41
C ASP A 12 -8.28 -3.21 -2.23
N TRP A 13 -9.36 -3.97 -2.20
CA TRP A 13 -9.57 -5.03 -1.21
C TRP A 13 -10.59 -6.07 -1.69
N ASP A 14 -10.51 -7.29 -1.14
CA ASP A 14 -11.55 -8.30 -1.26
C ASP A 14 -11.81 -8.99 0.09
N GLU A 15 -12.58 -10.08 0.09
CA GLU A 15 -12.93 -10.83 1.30
C GLU A 15 -11.73 -11.18 2.19
N LYS A 16 -10.50 -11.29 1.65
CA LYS A 16 -9.32 -11.75 2.39
C LYS A 16 -8.03 -10.97 2.10
N ARG A 17 -8.01 -10.05 1.15
CA ARG A 17 -6.82 -9.30 0.72
C ARG A 17 -7.01 -7.80 0.88
N LEU A 18 -5.93 -7.11 1.23
CA LEU A 18 -5.84 -5.65 1.25
C LEU A 18 -4.65 -5.22 0.38
N HIS A 19 -4.89 -4.33 -0.59
CA HIS A 19 -3.84 -3.69 -1.38
C HIS A 19 -3.58 -2.31 -0.80
N LEU A 20 -2.41 -2.15 -0.17
CA LEU A 20 -2.07 -0.99 0.64
C LEU A 20 -0.90 -0.23 0.04
N PHE A 21 -0.97 1.09 0.10
CA PHE A 21 0.13 1.97 -0.24
C PHE A 21 0.54 2.81 0.96
N GLY A 22 1.73 2.51 1.50
CA GLY A 22 2.34 3.20 2.62
C GLY A 22 3.25 4.33 2.18
N ARG A 23 3.17 5.47 2.86
CA ARG A 23 4.07 6.62 2.71
C ARG A 23 4.69 6.93 4.06
N MET A 24 6.01 7.03 4.11
CA MET A 24 6.76 7.40 5.30
C MET A 24 7.34 8.79 5.10
N TYR A 25 7.00 9.70 6.00
CA TYR A 25 7.49 11.08 6.01
C TYR A 25 8.40 11.28 7.22
N HIS A 26 9.44 12.09 7.06
CA HIS A 26 10.11 12.69 8.20
C HIS A 26 9.09 13.57 8.94
N ALA A 27 8.87 13.36 10.24
CA ALA A 27 7.74 13.97 10.94
C ALA A 27 7.89 15.49 11.11
N THR A 28 9.13 15.98 11.29
CA THR A 28 9.41 17.41 11.46
C THR A 28 9.62 18.14 10.13
N GLU A 29 10.56 17.66 9.30
CA GLU A 29 10.88 18.29 8.01
C GLU A 29 9.86 18.01 6.90
N GLY A 30 8.98 17.02 7.06
CA GLY A 30 7.85 16.77 6.16
C GLY A 30 8.19 16.11 4.82
N TYR A 31 9.45 15.86 4.50
CA TYR A 31 9.83 15.20 3.24
C TYR A 31 9.41 13.72 3.22
N LEU A 32 9.04 13.23 2.03
CA LEU A 32 8.74 11.82 1.79
C LEU A 32 10.03 11.00 1.79
N ALA A 33 10.25 10.23 2.86
CA ALA A 33 11.45 9.42 3.04
C ALA A 33 11.37 8.08 2.31
N ALA A 34 10.19 7.45 2.28
CA ALA A 34 10.00 6.17 1.61
C ALA A 34 8.54 5.91 1.23
N THR A 35 8.35 5.02 0.26
CA THR A 35 7.04 4.46 -0.12
C THR A 35 7.10 2.95 -0.14
N SER A 36 5.98 2.28 0.17
CA SER A 36 5.87 0.82 0.11
C SER A 36 4.49 0.42 -0.38
N GLU A 37 4.42 -0.32 -1.49
CA GLU A 37 3.21 -0.94 -1.99
C GLU A 37 3.17 -2.42 -1.58
N GLN A 38 2.08 -2.85 -0.95
CA GLN A 38 2.00 -4.14 -0.28
C GLN A 38 0.65 -4.83 -0.52
N MET A 39 0.68 -6.15 -0.66
CA MET A 39 -0.50 -7.01 -0.59
C MET A 39 -0.50 -7.73 0.76
N ALA A 40 -1.49 -7.45 1.59
CA ALA A 40 -1.74 -8.16 2.84
C ALA A 40 -2.85 -9.20 2.64
N ILE A 41 -2.70 -10.38 3.24
CA ILE A 41 -3.71 -11.45 3.17
C ILE A 41 -4.05 -11.96 4.56
N HIS A 42 -5.34 -12.11 4.85
CA HIS A 42 -5.82 -12.71 6.07
C HIS A 42 -5.61 -14.21 6.06
N VAL A 43 -5.07 -14.73 7.16
CA VAL A 43 -4.78 -16.16 7.35
C VAL A 43 -5.53 -16.65 8.57
N ASP A 44 -6.32 -17.71 8.39
CA ASP A 44 -6.89 -18.45 9.51
C ASP A 44 -5.76 -19.17 10.23
N MET A 45 -5.60 -18.90 11.53
CA MET A 45 -4.47 -19.40 12.32
C MET A 45 -4.55 -20.89 12.67
N LYS A 46 -5.74 -21.51 12.56
CA LYS A 46 -5.92 -22.96 12.80
C LYS A 46 -5.50 -23.75 11.57
N SER A 47 -6.00 -23.36 10.40
CA SER A 47 -5.73 -24.01 9.12
C SER A 47 -4.40 -23.55 8.49
N ARG A 48 -3.87 -22.41 8.92
CA ARG A 48 -2.70 -21.71 8.33
C ARG A 48 -2.85 -21.44 6.83
N ARG A 49 -4.08 -21.16 6.40
CA ARG A 49 -4.43 -20.87 5.00
C ARG A 49 -5.15 -19.53 4.89
N ALA A 50 -5.12 -18.97 3.68
CA ALA A 50 -5.90 -17.78 3.37
C ALA A 50 -7.39 -18.06 3.57
N ALA A 51 -8.08 -17.17 4.27
CA ALA A 51 -9.49 -17.27 4.58
C ALA A 51 -10.13 -15.88 4.57
N PRO A 52 -11.46 -15.75 4.37
CA PRO A 52 -12.14 -14.49 4.51
C PRO A 52 -11.86 -13.83 5.87
N MET A 53 -11.61 -12.52 5.86
CA MET A 53 -11.59 -11.69 7.05
C MET A 53 -12.95 -11.77 7.76
N PRO A 54 -13.00 -11.62 9.09
CA PRO A 54 -14.27 -11.47 9.81
C PRO A 54 -15.12 -10.35 9.21
N GLN A 55 -16.44 -10.50 9.21
CA GLN A 55 -17.36 -9.54 8.59
C GLN A 55 -17.13 -8.10 9.10
N SER A 56 -16.89 -7.92 10.40
CA SER A 56 -16.60 -6.61 10.99
C SER A 56 -15.36 -5.93 10.39
N VAL A 57 -14.35 -6.71 10.00
CA VAL A 57 -13.14 -6.18 9.34
C VAL A 57 -13.44 -5.82 7.88
N GLN A 58 -14.24 -6.62 7.19
CA GLN A 58 -14.70 -6.30 5.83
C GLN A 58 -15.53 -5.01 5.79
N GLU A 59 -16.40 -4.79 6.79
CA GLU A 59 -17.18 -3.55 6.92
C GLU A 59 -16.28 -2.33 7.13
N VAL A 60 -15.21 -2.46 7.93
CA VAL A 60 -14.21 -1.41 8.11
C VAL A 60 -13.43 -1.15 6.81
N ALA A 61 -12.99 -2.21 6.10
CA ALA A 61 -12.30 -2.07 4.83
C ALA A 61 -13.18 -1.38 3.78
N ALA A 62 -14.47 -1.72 3.71
CA ALA A 62 -15.44 -1.09 2.84
C ALA A 62 -15.61 0.41 3.14
N ALA A 63 -15.72 0.78 4.41
CA ALA A 63 -15.84 2.17 4.84
C ALA A 63 -14.59 2.99 4.48
N ILE A 64 -13.40 2.44 4.77
CA ILE A 64 -12.11 3.06 4.41
C ILE A 64 -11.99 3.21 2.88
N MET A 65 -12.37 2.18 2.12
CA MET A 65 -12.29 2.22 0.65
C MET A 65 -13.20 3.30 0.07
N LYS A 66 -14.39 3.49 0.63
CA LYS A 66 -15.32 4.56 0.23
C LYS A 66 -14.66 5.93 0.35
N ASP A 67 -13.99 6.20 1.48
CA ASP A 67 -13.29 7.47 1.70
C ASP A 67 -12.07 7.60 0.78
N HIS A 68 -11.29 6.53 0.62
CA HIS A 68 -10.07 6.52 -0.17
C HIS A 68 -10.27 6.54 -1.68
N THR A 69 -11.45 6.16 -2.20
CA THR A 69 -11.79 6.25 -3.63
C THR A 69 -11.74 7.69 -4.15
N SER A 70 -11.95 8.67 -3.25
CA SER A 70 -11.87 10.10 -3.59
C SER A 70 -10.44 10.67 -3.61
N LEU A 71 -9.46 9.93 -3.09
CA LEU A 71 -8.06 10.36 -3.06
C LEU A 71 -7.38 10.08 -4.40
N GLU A 72 -6.41 10.92 -4.75
CA GLU A 72 -5.55 10.66 -5.91
C GLU A 72 -4.77 9.35 -5.72
N GLN A 73 -4.61 8.62 -6.83
CA GLN A 73 -3.77 7.42 -6.84
C GLN A 73 -2.30 7.82 -6.64
N PRO A 74 -1.53 7.08 -5.81
CA PRO A 74 -0.11 7.35 -5.63
C PRO A 74 0.67 7.24 -6.94
N GLU A 75 1.46 8.24 -7.29
CA GLU A 75 2.30 8.23 -8.52
C GLU A 75 3.30 7.08 -8.57
N GLN A 76 3.69 6.52 -7.41
CA GLN A 76 4.64 5.43 -7.31
C GLN A 76 3.97 4.04 -7.24
N ALA A 77 2.64 3.95 -7.23
CA ALA A 77 1.94 2.67 -7.29
C ALA A 77 2.22 1.96 -8.63
N GLY A 78 2.35 0.64 -8.59
CA GLY A 78 2.63 -0.21 -9.75
C GLY A 78 4.04 -0.09 -10.32
N ARG A 79 4.99 0.52 -9.61
CA ARG A 79 6.38 0.64 -10.08
C ARG A 79 7.02 -0.73 -10.28
N VAL A 80 7.52 -0.96 -11.48
CA VAL A 80 8.27 -2.18 -11.82
C VAL A 80 9.76 -2.00 -11.50
N ILE A 81 10.34 -2.95 -10.78
CA ILE A 81 11.78 -2.98 -10.51
C ILE A 81 12.53 -3.41 -11.78
N GLY A 82 13.55 -2.64 -12.15
CA GLY A 82 14.43 -2.98 -13.27
C GLY A 82 15.65 -2.08 -13.34
N ILE A 83 16.74 -2.59 -13.89
CA ILE A 83 17.96 -1.82 -14.16
C ILE A 83 17.74 -0.99 -15.43
N ARG A 84 17.71 0.34 -15.29
CA ARG A 84 17.63 1.24 -16.45
C ARG A 84 18.95 1.19 -17.23
N ARG A 85 18.88 0.78 -18.49
CA ARG A 85 20.02 0.85 -19.42
C ARG A 85 19.98 2.19 -20.15
N LYS A 86 21.13 2.86 -20.28
CA LYS A 86 21.27 4.06 -21.10
C LYS A 86 21.07 3.65 -22.57
N LYS A 87 20.17 4.30 -23.30
CA LYS A 87 20.10 4.13 -24.75
C LYS A 87 21.42 4.65 -25.32
N GLU A 88 22.13 3.83 -26.08
CA GLU A 88 23.29 4.30 -26.83
C GLU A 88 22.82 5.40 -27.78
N GLN A 89 23.43 6.57 -27.66
CA GLN A 89 23.20 7.68 -28.58
C GLN A 89 23.87 7.29 -29.89
N THR A 90 23.10 6.77 -30.83
CA THR A 90 23.57 6.62 -32.22
C THR A 90 23.78 8.03 -32.77
N ALA A 91 25.04 8.37 -33.04
CA ALA A 91 25.44 9.56 -33.78
C ALA A 91 25.06 9.41 -35.26
#